data_AF-A0A2V8QI06-F1
#
_entry.id   AF-A0A2V8QI06-F1
#
_cell.length_a   1.000
_cell.length_b   1.000
_cell.length_c   1.000
_cell.angle_alpha   90.00
_cell.angle_beta   90.00
_cell.angle_gamma   90.00
#
_symmetry.space_group_name_H-M   'P 1'
#
loop_
_entity.id
_entity.type
_entity.pdbx_description
1 polymer ?
#
loop_
_entity_poly.entity_id
_entity_poly.type
_entity_poly.pdbx_seq_one_letter_code
_entity_poly.pdbx_strand_id
1 'polypeptide(L)'
;VEGTTRLGYSENTIVPLGIVLVACTILYLIPRTSVLGAILLTGYLGGAVSTHVRFFEGAFPIVFPVILGTLVWGGLYLRDHRLRELLPLGH
;
A
#
# COMPACT_ATOMS: atom_id res chain seq x y z
N VAL A 1 1.37 -7.14 -17.93
CA VAL A 1 0.08 -6.80 -18.59
C VAL A 1 -0.93 -7.93 -18.48
N GLU A 2 -0.51 -9.20 -18.64
CA GLU A 2 -1.39 -10.39 -18.53
C GLU A 2 -2.08 -10.61 -17.16
N GLY A 3 -1.50 -10.14 -16.05
CA GLY A 3 -2.09 -10.30 -14.71
C GLY A 3 -3.31 -9.39 -14.47
N THR A 4 -3.33 -8.18 -15.04
CA THR A 4 -4.40 -7.19 -14.81
C THR A 4 -5.61 -7.40 -15.71
N THR A 5 -5.40 -7.94 -16.93
CA THR A 5 -6.51 -8.26 -17.85
C THR A 5 -7.35 -9.45 -17.37
N ARG A 6 -6.74 -10.42 -16.65
CA ARG A 6 -7.46 -11.52 -15.98
C ARG A 6 -8.34 -11.06 -14.82
N LEU A 7 -7.98 -9.94 -14.18
CA LEU A 7 -8.74 -9.30 -13.11
C LEU A 7 -9.86 -8.37 -13.64
N GLY A 8 -10.18 -8.44 -14.94
CA GLY A 8 -11.25 -7.63 -15.55
C GLY A 8 -10.92 -6.14 -15.67
N TYR A 9 -9.70 -5.71 -15.36
CA TYR A 9 -9.25 -4.34 -15.61
C TYR A 9 -8.82 -4.18 -17.06
N SER A 10 -9.36 -3.15 -17.72
CA SER A 10 -8.87 -2.70 -19.02
C SER A 10 -7.39 -2.31 -18.92
N GLU A 11 -6.61 -2.55 -19.97
CA GLU A 11 -5.19 -2.14 -20.01
C GLU A 11 -5.02 -0.63 -19.75
N ASN A 12 -6.04 0.16 -20.09
CA ASN A 12 -6.09 1.60 -19.84
C ASN A 12 -6.13 1.97 -18.36
N THR A 13 -6.43 1.04 -17.44
CA THR A 13 -6.46 1.28 -15.99
C THR A 13 -5.11 1.04 -15.32
N ILE A 14 -4.20 0.31 -15.98
CA ILE A 14 -2.89 -0.04 -15.42
C ILE A 14 -2.04 1.22 -15.18
N VAL A 15 -2.00 2.11 -16.16
CA VAL A 15 -1.19 3.35 -16.10
C VAL A 15 -1.70 4.29 -14.98
N PRO A 16 -3.00 4.63 -14.90
CA PRO A 16 -3.53 5.40 -13.77
C PRO A 16 -3.23 4.79 -12.40
N LEU A 17 -3.38 3.47 -12.24
CA LEU A 17 -3.06 2.78 -10.97
C LEU A 17 -1.58 2.90 -10.62
N GLY A 18 -0.69 2.80 -11.61
CA GLY A 18 0.74 3.01 -11.43
C GLY A 18 1.07 4.45 -11.00
N ILE A 19 0.43 5.45 -11.63
CA ILE A 19 0.62 6.87 -11.28
C ILE A 19 0.19 7.13 -9.83
N VAL A 20 -0.96 6.61 -9.41
CA VAL A 20 -1.45 6.76 -8.02
C VAL A 20 -0.46 6.12 -7.04
N LEU A 21 -0.01 4.90 -7.32
CA LEU A 21 0.97 4.21 -6.46
C LEU A 21 2.27 5.00 -6.35
N VAL A 22 2.80 5.51 -7.46
CA VAL A 22 4.01 6.34 -7.48
C VAL A 22 3.81 7.63 -6.68
N ALA A 23 2.70 8.33 -6.87
CA ALA A 23 2.39 9.55 -6.12
C ALA A 23 2.33 9.28 -4.61
N CYS A 24 1.65 8.21 -4.20
CA CYS A 24 1.56 7.81 -2.79
C CYS A 24 2.94 7.45 -2.21
N THR A 25 3.78 6.78 -3.00
CA THR A 25 5.15 6.42 -2.63
C THR A 25 6.05 7.65 -2.48
N ILE A 26 5.92 8.64 -3.38
CA ILE A 26 6.65 9.92 -3.28
C ILE A 26 6.24 10.65 -2.00
N LEU A 27 4.95 10.71 -1.69
CA LEU A 27 4.47 11.31 -0.44
C LEU A 27 4.99 10.57 0.80
N TYR A 28 5.10 9.24 0.74
CA TYR A 28 5.68 8.42 1.81
C TYR A 28 7.18 8.72 2.02
N LEU A 29 7.93 8.93 0.93
CA LEU A 29 9.37 9.19 0.97
C LEU A 29 9.73 10.55 1.60
N ILE A 30 8.87 11.56 1.45
CA ILE A 30 9.11 12.91 1.99
C ILE A 30 8.77 12.92 3.48
N PRO A 31 9.73 13.17 4.40
CA PRO A 31 9.53 13.05 5.86
C PRO A 31 8.35 13.84 6.40
N ARG A 32 8.09 15.02 5.81
CA ARG A 32 7.00 15.91 6.23
C ARG A 32 5.61 15.39 5.88
N THR A 33 5.51 14.50 4.90
CA THR A 33 4.25 13.89 4.42
C THR A 33 4.23 12.37 4.57
N SER A 34 5.25 11.77 5.20
CA SER A 34 5.41 10.32 5.26
C SER A 34 4.20 9.60 5.85
N VAL A 35 3.57 10.17 6.89
CA VAL A 35 2.34 9.64 7.50
C VAL A 35 1.19 9.62 6.49
N LEU A 36 0.98 10.72 5.75
CA LEU A 36 -0.05 10.79 4.71
C LEU A 36 0.22 9.75 3.60
N GLY A 37 1.48 9.64 3.16
CA GLY A 37 1.87 8.63 2.18
C GLY A 37 1.61 7.20 2.66
N ALA A 38 1.90 6.88 3.92
CA ALA A 38 1.61 5.57 4.51
C ALA A 38 0.10 5.27 4.55
N ILE A 39 -0.73 6.26 4.92
CA ILE A 39 -2.19 6.13 4.91
C ILE A 39 -2.70 5.85 3.48
N LEU A 40 -2.24 6.64 2.49
CA LEU A 40 -2.64 6.46 1.10
C LEU A 40 -2.21 5.11 0.52
N LEU A 41 -0.97 4.68 0.82
CA LEU A 41 -0.47 3.35 0.45
C LEU A 41 -1.30 2.23 1.10
N THR A 42 -1.76 2.42 2.34
CA THR A 42 -2.63 1.44 3.02
C THR A 42 -3.97 1.30 2.30
N GLY A 43 -4.58 2.42 1.90
CA GLY A 43 -5.80 2.40 1.09
C GLY A 43 -5.59 1.70 -0.26
N TYR A 44 -4.49 2.02 -0.95
CA TYR A 44 -4.13 1.39 -2.23
C TYR A 44 -3.94 -0.13 -2.10
N LEU A 45 -3.15 -0.56 -1.12
CA LEU A 45 -2.85 -1.98 -0.88
C LEU A 45 -4.11 -2.73 -0.40
N GLY A 46 -4.96 -2.12 0.43
CA GLY A 46 -6.26 -2.69 0.81
C GLY A 46 -7.18 -2.91 -0.38
N GLY A 47 -7.19 -1.97 -1.34
CA GLY A 47 -7.84 -2.14 -2.63
C GLY A 47 -7.31 -3.36 -3.40
N ALA A 48 -5.98 -3.51 -3.49
CA ALA A 48 -5.35 -4.66 -4.14
C ALA A 48 -5.76 -5.99 -3.48
N VAL A 49 -5.74 -6.07 -2.14
CA VAL A 49 -6.22 -7.25 -1.40
C VAL A 49 -7.67 -7.56 -1.76
N SER A 50 -8.55 -6.56 -1.75
CA SER A 50 -9.97 -6.74 -2.06
C SER A 50 -10.20 -7.29 -3.48
N THR A 51 -9.41 -6.82 -4.46
CA THR A 51 -9.44 -7.32 -5.84
C THR A 51 -9.01 -8.77 -5.89
N HIS A 52 -7.86 -9.13 -5.32
CA HIS A 52 -7.37 -10.51 -5.34
C HIS A 52 -8.32 -11.49 -4.63
N VAL A 53 -8.95 -11.07 -3.51
CA VAL A 53 -9.99 -11.83 -2.84
C VAL A 53 -11.22 -12.01 -3.73
N ARG A 54 -11.67 -10.96 -4.42
CA ARG A 54 -12.84 -11.00 -5.31
C ARG A 54 -12.67 -11.98 -6.47
N PHE A 55 -11.46 -12.12 -6.97
CA PHE A 55 -11.12 -13.06 -8.05
C PHE A 55 -10.70 -14.45 -7.55
N PHE A 56 -10.84 -14.73 -6.25
CA PHE A 56 -10.49 -16.02 -5.63
C PHE A 56 -9.07 -16.49 -6.00
N GLU A 57 -8.13 -15.54 -6.08
CA GLU A 57 -6.74 -15.88 -6.34
C GLU A 57 -6.11 -16.62 -5.14
N GLY A 58 -4.95 -17.22 -5.37
CA GLY A 58 -4.22 -17.92 -4.32
C GLY A 58 -3.82 -17.00 -3.15
N ALA A 59 -3.30 -17.60 -2.07
CA ALA A 59 -2.92 -16.87 -0.87
C ALA A 59 -1.85 -15.78 -1.13
N PHE A 60 -0.93 -16.00 -2.07
CA PHE A 60 0.19 -15.09 -2.29
C PHE A 60 -0.24 -13.67 -2.75
N PRO A 61 -1.04 -13.47 -3.81
CA PRO A 61 -1.54 -12.15 -4.20
C PRO A 61 -2.35 -11.41 -3.12
N ILE A 62 -2.97 -12.14 -2.20
CA ILE A 62 -3.75 -11.58 -1.08
C ILE A 62 -2.82 -11.15 0.07
N VAL A 63 -1.86 -12.00 0.43
CA VAL A 63 -0.98 -11.78 1.60
C VAL A 63 0.15 -10.80 1.28
N PHE A 64 0.63 -10.78 0.04
CA PHE A 64 1.76 -9.93 -0.36
C PHE A 64 1.49 -8.43 -0.08
N PRO A 65 0.38 -7.82 -0.52
CA PRO A 65 0.09 -6.42 -0.22
C PRO A 65 -0.02 -6.13 1.29
N VAL A 66 -0.50 -7.09 2.08
CA VAL A 66 -0.60 -6.96 3.54
C VAL A 66 0.79 -6.86 4.16
N ILE A 67 1.72 -7.75 3.78
CA ILE A 67 3.11 -7.70 4.23
C ILE A 67 3.75 -6.35 3.86
N LEU A 68 3.52 -5.88 2.63
CA LEU A 68 4.05 -4.59 2.17
C LEU A 68 3.48 -3.43 2.99
N GLY A 69 2.19 -3.43 3.30
CA GLY A 69 1.57 -2.44 4.18
C GLY A 69 2.18 -2.44 5.59
N THR A 70 2.42 -3.63 6.16
CA THR A 70 3.09 -3.76 7.45
C THR A 70 4.52 -3.21 7.41
N LEU A 71 5.28 -3.46 6.34
CA LEU A 71 6.64 -2.91 6.17
C LEU A 71 6.65 -1.39 6.03
N VAL A 72 5.68 -0.81 5.32
CA VAL A 72 5.52 0.65 5.18
C VAL A 72 5.31 1.30 6.56
N TRP A 73 4.37 0.79 7.35
CA TRP A 73 4.13 1.32 8.69
C TRP A 73 5.25 1.02 9.67
N GLY A 74 5.86 -0.17 9.61
CA GLY A 74 7.00 -0.54 10.43
C GLY A 74 8.22 0.35 10.16
N GLY A 75 8.53 0.59 8.88
CA GLY A 75 9.59 1.52 8.48
C GLY A 75 9.32 2.95 8.94
N LEU A 76 8.07 3.41 8.86
CA LEU A 76 7.68 4.73 9.36
C LEU A 76 7.80 4.83 10.88
N TYR A 77 7.33 3.81 11.61
CA TYR A 77 7.45 3.73 13.07
C TYR A 77 8.91 3.83 13.53
N LEU A 78 9.83 3.15 12.83
CA LEU A 78 11.25 3.21 13.15
C LEU A 78 11.89 4.56 12.81
N ARG A 79 11.39 5.27 11.78
CA ARG A 79 11.96 6.52 11.29
C ARG A 79 11.42 7.78 11.98
N ASP A 80 10.15 7.78 12.39
CA ASP A 80 9.48 8.96 12.95
C ASP A 80 9.26 8.81 14.46
N HIS A 81 9.94 9.65 15.24
CA HIS A 81 9.79 9.69 16.69
C HIS A 81 8.39 10.17 17.10
N ARG A 82 7.77 11.08 16.34
CA ARG A 82 6.42 11.60 16.65
C ARG A 82 5.38 10.51 16.53
N LEU A 83 5.54 9.62 15.55
CA LEU A 83 4.63 8.47 15.39
C LEU A 83 4.80 7.46 16.54
N ARG A 84 6.02 7.28 17.05
CA ARG A 84 6.29 6.44 18.23
C ARG A 84 5.65 6.98 19.50
N GLU A 85 5.65 8.29 19.68
CA GLU A 85 4.99 8.94 20.84
C GLU A 85 3.46 8.82 20.79
N LEU A 86 2.86 8.74 19.59
CA LEU A 86 1.42 8.62 19.42
C LEU A 86 0.89 7.20 19.59
N LEU A 87 1.72 6.18 19.34
CA LEU A 87 1.31 4.78 19.42
C LEU A 87 1.64 4.21 20.81
N PRO A 88 0.67 3.58 21.51
CA PRO A 88 0.86 3.04 22.86
C PRO A 88 1.63 1.70 22.87
N LEU A 89 2.64 1.57 22.00
CA LEU A 89 3.49 0.38 21.88
C LEU A 89 4.79 0.52 22.68
N GLY A 90 5.13 1.74 23.10
CA GLY A 90 6.25 2.02 24.00
C GLY A 90 5.74 2.43 25.37
N HIS A 91 5.51 1.44 26.24
CA HIS A 91 5.42 1.61 27.69
C HIS A 91 6.46 0.71 28.34
#